data_AF-A0A6P7FG33-F1
#
_entry.id   AF-A0A6P7FG33-F1
#
_cell.length_a   1.000
_cell.length_b   1.000
_cell.length_c   1.000
_cell.angle_alpha   90.00
_cell.angle_beta   90.00
_cell.angle_gamma   90.00
#
_symmetry.space_group_name_H-M   'P 1'
#
loop_
_entity.id
_entity.type
_entity.pdbx_description
1 polymer ?
#
loop_
_entity_poly.entity_id
_entity_poly.type
_entity_poly.pdbx_seq_one_letter_code
_entity_poly.pdbx_strand_id
1 'polypeptide(L)'
;MSTKAKTVERNGAAKSNLPSVWTRAFTSNSEWPDKEEFLDVIYWYRQILGIILGIIWGLIPLKGLLGLMLFALINAGIMYFYFNSFQNVDEDEYGGAWELTKEGFMTSFAGFLVTWIIIYSGLYYEVDKFS
;
A
#
# COMPACT_ATOMS: atom_id res chain seq x y z
N MET A 1 -28.06 -6.82 -37.95
CA MET A 1 -27.35 -6.00 -36.94
C MET A 1 -26.68 -6.99 -35.98
N SER A 2 -25.40 -7.31 -36.21
CA SER A 2 -24.69 -8.35 -35.46
C SER A 2 -23.81 -7.69 -34.41
N THR A 3 -24.18 -7.86 -33.14
CA THR A 3 -23.47 -7.33 -31.98
C THR A 3 -22.15 -8.09 -31.82
N LYS A 4 -21.02 -7.44 -32.14
CA LYS A 4 -19.69 -7.97 -31.80
C LYS A 4 -19.50 -7.85 -30.29
N ALA A 5 -19.54 -8.98 -29.60
CA ALA A 5 -19.04 -9.10 -28.25
C ALA A 5 -17.55 -8.74 -28.24
N LYS A 6 -17.17 -7.73 -27.46
CA LYS A 6 -15.76 -7.46 -27.12
C LYS A 6 -15.28 -8.62 -26.27
N THR A 7 -14.50 -9.52 -26.86
CA THR A 7 -13.69 -10.48 -26.10
C THR A 7 -12.71 -9.66 -25.26
N VAL A 8 -12.90 -9.67 -23.95
CA VAL A 8 -11.90 -9.20 -22.99
C VAL A 8 -10.75 -10.20 -23.08
N GLU A 9 -9.70 -9.85 -23.82
CA GLU A 9 -8.44 -10.59 -23.80
C GLU A 9 -7.80 -10.40 -22.42
N ARG A 10 -8.06 -11.36 -21.54
CA ARG A 10 -7.31 -11.53 -20.30
C ARG A 10 -5.97 -12.18 -20.70
N ASN A 11 -5.03 -11.36 -21.18
CA ASN A 11 -3.68 -11.80 -21.54
C ASN A 11 -2.87 -12.10 -20.28
N GLY A 12 -3.17 -13.23 -19.65
CA GLY A 12 -2.34 -13.84 -18.63
C GLY A 12 -2.01 -15.26 -19.07
N ALA A 13 -0.92 -15.42 -19.83
CA ALA A 13 -0.14 -16.66 -19.95
C ALA A 13 0.95 -16.56 -21.04
N ALA A 14 1.80 -15.54 -21.01
CA ALA A 14 3.19 -15.81 -21.35
C ALA A 14 3.78 -16.49 -20.10
N LYS A 15 4.08 -17.79 -20.17
CA LYS A 15 4.88 -18.46 -19.11
C LYS A 15 6.27 -17.82 -19.11
N SER A 16 6.42 -16.69 -18.45
CA SER A 16 7.74 -16.26 -18.00
C SER A 16 8.22 -17.31 -16.99
N ASN A 17 9.48 -17.72 -17.05
CA ASN A 17 10.11 -18.58 -16.03
C ASN A 17 10.25 -17.85 -14.67
N LEU A 18 9.49 -16.78 -14.46
CA LEU A 18 9.60 -15.94 -13.28
C LEU A 18 8.93 -16.63 -12.09
N PRO A 19 9.53 -16.51 -10.89
CA PRO A 19 8.91 -17.01 -9.67
C PRO A 19 7.59 -16.27 -9.39
N SER A 20 6.79 -16.82 -8.46
CA SER A 20 5.48 -16.25 -8.13
C SER A 20 5.58 -14.79 -7.65
N VAL A 21 4.49 -14.03 -7.81
CA VAL A 21 4.39 -12.61 -7.37
C VAL A 21 4.82 -12.44 -5.92
N TRP A 22 4.38 -13.34 -5.04
CA TRP A 22 4.74 -13.33 -3.62
C TRP A 22 6.23 -13.56 -3.40
N THR A 23 6.80 -14.52 -4.11
CA THR A 23 8.24 -14.78 -4.04
C THR A 23 9.01 -13.55 -4.48
N ARG A 24 8.60 -12.92 -5.58
CA ARG A 24 9.24 -11.70 -6.11
C ARG A 24 9.06 -10.49 -5.19
N ALA A 25 7.88 -10.31 -4.61
CA ALA A 25 7.60 -9.24 -3.65
C ALA A 25 8.51 -9.32 -2.41
N PHE A 26 8.85 -10.53 -1.97
CA PHE A 26 9.73 -10.76 -0.82
C PHE A 26 11.19 -11.08 -1.19
N THR A 27 11.54 -11.09 -2.47
CA THR A 27 12.90 -11.30 -2.95
C THR A 27 13.45 -9.97 -3.45
N SER A 28 14.59 -9.55 -2.89
CA SER A 28 15.27 -8.33 -3.31
C SER A 28 15.70 -8.40 -4.78
N ASN A 29 15.71 -7.26 -5.48
CA ASN A 29 16.15 -7.15 -6.87
C ASN A 29 15.37 -8.07 -7.83
N SER A 30 14.07 -8.23 -7.62
CA SER A 30 13.23 -9.02 -8.53
C SER A 30 12.88 -8.21 -9.78
N GLU A 31 12.82 -8.89 -10.92
CA GLU A 31 12.33 -8.28 -12.16
C GLU A 31 10.80 -8.14 -12.14
N TRP A 32 10.29 -7.03 -12.68
CA TRP A 32 8.85 -6.75 -12.82
C TRP A 32 8.49 -6.36 -14.26
N PRO A 33 8.29 -7.36 -15.15
CA PRO A 33 7.97 -7.08 -16.56
C PRO A 33 6.57 -6.50 -16.75
N ASP A 34 5.66 -6.74 -15.80
CA ASP A 34 4.34 -6.13 -15.78
C ASP A 34 4.32 -5.03 -14.71
N LYS A 35 4.23 -3.78 -15.17
CA LYS A 35 4.13 -2.59 -14.31
C LYS A 35 2.91 -2.66 -13.40
N GLU A 36 1.76 -3.11 -13.90
CA GLU A 36 0.52 -3.16 -13.12
C GLU A 36 0.63 -4.21 -12.00
N GLU A 37 1.31 -5.34 -12.27
CA GLU A 37 1.59 -6.37 -11.25
C GLU A 37 2.44 -5.80 -10.10
N PHE A 38 3.44 -4.96 -10.40
CA PHE A 38 4.24 -4.31 -9.37
C PHE A 38 3.43 -3.25 -8.61
N LEU A 39 2.63 -2.44 -9.31
CA LEU A 39 1.75 -1.46 -8.69
C LEU A 39 0.74 -2.12 -7.74
N ASP A 40 0.21 -3.30 -8.08
CA ASP A 40 -0.64 -4.10 -7.19
C ASP A 40 0.10 -4.49 -5.90
N VAL A 41 1.37 -4.91 -5.99
CA VAL A 41 2.19 -5.24 -4.81
C VAL A 41 2.40 -4.02 -3.93
N ILE A 42 2.71 -2.86 -4.52
CA ILE A 42 2.85 -1.57 -3.82
C ILE A 42 1.55 -1.21 -3.11
N TYR A 43 0.42 -1.32 -3.81
CA TYR A 43 -0.90 -1.03 -3.28
C TYR A 43 -1.18 -1.87 -2.02
N TRP A 44 -1.02 -3.19 -2.11
CA TRP A 44 -1.31 -4.10 -1.00
C TRP A 44 -0.35 -3.93 0.18
N TYR A 45 0.93 -3.70 -0.10
CA TYR A 45 1.93 -3.40 0.93
C TYR A 45 1.53 -2.17 1.75
N ARG A 46 1.06 -1.11 1.09
CA ARG A 46 0.54 0.09 1.75
C ARG A 46 -0.76 -0.15 2.51
N GLN A 47 -1.65 -1.02 2.04
CA GLN A 47 -2.86 -1.35 2.80
C GLN A 47 -2.51 -2.01 4.13
N ILE A 48 -1.58 -2.98 4.10
CA ILE A 48 -1.10 -3.65 5.32
C ILE A 48 -0.45 -2.62 6.25
N LEU A 49 0.42 -1.76 5.73
CA LEU A 49 1.08 -0.72 6.52
C LEU A 49 0.07 0.25 7.16
N GLY A 50 -0.95 0.68 6.40
CA GLY A 50 -1.98 1.60 6.89
C GLY A 50 -2.79 1.01 8.04
N ILE A 51 -3.19 -0.26 7.94
CA ILE A 51 -3.89 -0.97 9.02
C ILE A 51 -3.00 -1.10 10.26
N ILE A 52 -1.74 -1.52 10.09
CA ILE A 52 -0.79 -1.66 11.21
C ILE A 52 -0.59 -0.33 11.93
N LEU A 53 -0.32 0.75 11.19
CA LEU A 53 -0.17 2.09 11.77
C LEU A 53 -1.45 2.57 12.46
N GLY A 54 -2.62 2.27 11.90
CA GLY A 54 -3.91 2.62 12.48
C GLY A 54 -4.13 1.95 13.83
N ILE A 55 -3.78 0.67 13.95
CA ILE A 55 -3.82 -0.07 15.22
C ILE A 55 -2.87 0.57 16.23
N ILE A 56 -1.61 0.79 15.86
CA ILE A 56 -0.60 1.35 16.77
C ILE A 56 -1.02 2.75 17.26
N TRP A 57 -1.54 3.62 16.38
CA TRP A 57 -1.96 4.97 16.78
C TRP A 57 -3.21 4.97 17.64
N GLY A 58 -4.12 4.03 17.38
CA GLY A 58 -5.27 3.78 18.24
C GLY A 58 -4.88 3.31 19.64
N LEU A 59 -3.75 2.62 19.80
CA LEU A 59 -3.23 2.16 21.09
C LEU A 59 -2.38 3.20 21.84
N ILE A 60 -1.69 4.13 21.15
CA ILE A 60 -0.77 5.14 21.73
C ILE A 60 -1.46 6.52 21.94
N PRO A 61 -2.79 6.52 22.12
CA PRO A 61 -3.74 7.62 21.90
C PRO A 61 -3.15 8.89 21.25
N LEU A 62 -2.55 8.74 20.07
CA LEU A 62 -2.04 9.89 19.33
C LEU A 62 -3.22 10.76 18.91
N LYS A 63 -3.04 12.08 18.88
CA LYS A 63 -4.10 13.05 18.59
C LYS A 63 -3.66 14.09 17.56
N GLY A 64 -4.62 14.54 16.77
CA GLY A 64 -4.48 15.68 15.87
C GLY A 64 -3.53 15.45 14.70
N LEU A 65 -3.05 16.57 14.13
CA LEU A 65 -2.27 16.61 12.89
C LEU A 65 -0.96 15.82 12.97
N LEU A 66 -0.36 15.71 14.16
CA LEU A 66 0.90 14.97 14.34
C LEU A 66 0.75 13.50 13.92
N GLY A 67 -0.37 12.86 14.25
CA GLY A 67 -0.60 11.47 13.86
C GLY A 67 -0.69 11.28 12.35
N LEU A 68 -1.30 12.25 11.65
CA LEU A 68 -1.42 12.27 10.18
C LEU A 68 -0.05 12.52 9.51
N MET A 69 0.73 13.46 10.03
CA MET A 69 2.07 13.76 9.51
C MET A 69 3.00 12.56 9.67
N LEU A 70 2.98 11.90 10.83
CA LEU A 70 3.78 10.70 11.07
C LEU A 70 3.35 9.55 10.17
N PHE A 71 2.05 9.35 9.97
CA PHE A 71 1.55 8.37 8.99
C PHE A 71 2.13 8.66 7.60
N ALA A 72 2.02 9.90 7.11
CA ALA A 72 2.50 10.27 5.78
C ALA A 72 4.02 10.06 5.63
N LEU A 73 4.81 10.46 6.64
CA LEU A 73 6.26 10.29 6.64
C LEU A 73 6.68 8.82 6.67
N ILE A 74 6.08 8.02 7.55
CA ILE A 74 6.40 6.58 7.68
C ILE A 74 5.96 5.84 6.42
N ASN A 75 4.75 6.12 5.92
CA ASN A 75 4.20 5.46 4.73
C ASN A 75 5.04 5.76 3.47
N ALA A 76 5.37 7.04 3.24
CA ALA A 76 6.22 7.43 2.12
C ALA A 76 7.65 6.90 2.28
N GLY A 77 8.24 7.00 3.48
CA GLY A 77 9.61 6.58 3.75
C GLY A 77 9.83 5.08 3.58
N ILE A 78 8.96 4.25 4.16
CA ILE A 78 9.05 2.78 4.01
C ILE A 78 8.83 2.39 2.55
N MET A 79 7.86 3.01 1.87
CA MET A 79 7.60 2.68 0.47
C MET A 79 8.78 3.05 -0.43
N TYR A 80 9.34 4.25 -0.25
CA TYR A 80 10.52 4.70 -0.97
C TYR A 80 11.69 3.76 -0.76
N PHE A 81 11.94 3.35 0.49
CA PHE A 81 12.96 2.37 0.80
C PHE A 81 12.70 1.01 0.12
N TYR A 82 11.45 0.56 0.07
CA TYR A 82 11.08 -0.71 -0.55
C TYR A 82 11.39 -0.74 -2.06
N PHE A 83 10.88 0.22 -2.85
CA PHE A 83 11.10 0.15 -4.30
C PHE A 83 12.52 0.56 -4.72
N ASN A 84 13.14 1.53 -4.04
CA ASN A 84 14.47 2.02 -4.39
C ASN A 84 15.60 1.14 -3.83
N SER A 85 15.55 0.76 -2.55
CA SER A 85 16.65 0.02 -1.92
C SER A 85 16.44 -1.49 -1.91
N PHE A 86 15.21 -1.98 -1.70
CA PHE A 86 14.96 -3.42 -1.57
C PHE A 86 14.71 -4.09 -2.93
N GLN A 87 13.83 -3.52 -3.75
CA GLN A 87 13.58 -4.03 -5.11
C GLN A 87 14.56 -3.47 -6.14
N ASN A 88 15.27 -2.37 -5.84
CA ASN A 88 16.26 -1.73 -6.72
C ASN A 88 15.73 -1.45 -8.13
N VAL A 89 14.49 -0.98 -8.18
CA VAL A 89 13.77 -0.73 -9.42
C VAL A 89 14.19 0.61 -10.00
N ASP A 90 14.41 0.65 -11.32
CA ASP A 90 14.60 1.91 -12.03
C ASP A 90 13.26 2.65 -12.11
N GLU A 91 13.12 3.73 -11.32
CA GLU A 91 11.87 4.47 -11.19
C GLU A 91 11.38 5.03 -12.53
N ASP A 92 12.28 5.33 -13.47
CA ASP A 92 11.95 5.89 -14.78
C ASP A 92 11.17 4.89 -15.66
N GLU A 93 11.38 3.58 -15.46
CA GLU A 93 10.65 2.53 -16.17
C GLU A 93 9.17 2.44 -15.73
N TYR A 94 8.85 2.96 -14.55
CA TYR A 94 7.51 2.89 -13.94
C TYR A 94 6.76 4.21 -14.02
N GLY A 95 7.23 5.17 -14.84
CA GLY A 95 6.65 6.51 -14.96
C GLY A 95 7.10 7.48 -13.86
N GLY A 96 8.21 7.16 -13.20
CA GLY A 96 8.88 7.97 -12.19
C GLY A 96 8.47 7.62 -10.76
N ALA A 97 9.28 8.05 -9.80
CA ALA A 97 9.07 7.88 -8.35
C ALA A 97 7.67 8.29 -7.91
N TRP A 98 7.11 9.34 -8.52
CA TRP A 98 5.81 9.90 -8.16
C TRP A 98 4.66 8.94 -8.42
N GLU A 99 4.72 8.15 -9.48
CA GLU A 99 3.69 7.18 -9.80
C GLU A 99 3.68 6.01 -8.80
N LEU A 100 4.85 5.51 -8.45
CA LEU A 100 5.03 4.51 -7.38
C LEU A 100 4.64 5.07 -6.00
N THR A 101 4.94 6.35 -5.76
CA THR A 101 4.70 6.99 -4.47
C THR A 101 3.24 7.37 -4.25
N LYS A 102 2.47 7.66 -5.30
CA LYS A 102 1.03 7.97 -5.19
C LYS A 102 0.17 6.71 -5.13
N GLU A 103 0.63 5.60 -5.70
CA GLU A 103 -0.14 4.36 -5.80
C GLU A 103 -0.54 3.85 -4.40
N GLY A 104 -1.83 3.55 -4.23
CA GLY A 104 -2.38 3.10 -2.94
C GLY A 104 -2.29 4.08 -1.76
N PHE A 105 -1.79 5.31 -1.92
CA PHE A 105 -1.61 6.24 -0.79
C PHE A 105 -2.94 6.69 -0.19
N MET A 106 -3.87 7.18 -1.02
CA MET A 106 -5.17 7.68 -0.54
C MET A 106 -6.03 6.59 0.09
N THR A 107 -6.00 5.38 -0.47
CA THR A 107 -6.74 4.23 0.06
C THR A 107 -6.12 3.74 1.37
N SER A 108 -4.78 3.64 1.44
CA SER A 108 -4.05 3.33 2.68
C SER A 108 -4.32 4.36 3.78
N PHE A 109 -4.37 5.65 3.42
CA PHE A 109 -4.71 6.73 4.34
C PHE A 109 -6.13 6.59 4.90
N ALA A 110 -7.11 6.30 4.04
CA ALA A 110 -8.47 6.03 4.48
C ALA A 110 -8.54 4.81 5.42
N GLY A 111 -7.87 3.71 5.06
CA GLY A 111 -7.78 2.51 5.89
C GLY A 111 -7.16 2.80 7.26
N PHE A 112 -6.04 3.53 7.28
CA PHE A 112 -5.39 4.00 8.50
C PHE A 112 -6.34 4.80 9.40
N LEU A 113 -7.04 5.80 8.85
CA LEU A 113 -7.99 6.62 9.61
C LEU A 113 -9.13 5.78 10.20
N VAL A 114 -9.71 4.88 9.40
CA VAL A 114 -10.81 4.02 9.83
C VAL A 114 -10.36 3.11 10.97
N THR A 115 -9.22 2.43 10.83
CA THR A 115 -8.67 1.57 11.87
C THR A 115 -8.30 2.36 13.13
N TRP A 116 -7.67 3.52 12.97
CA TRP A 116 -7.30 4.38 14.10
C TRP A 116 -8.52 4.84 14.89
N ILE A 117 -9.55 5.36 14.22
CA ILE A 117 -10.77 5.85 14.88
C ILE A 117 -11.50 4.71 15.59
N ILE A 118 -11.61 3.53 14.95
CA ILE A 118 -12.27 2.36 15.56
C ILE A 118 -11.54 1.93 16.83
N ILE A 119 -10.22 1.75 16.78
CA ILE A 119 -9.43 1.28 17.93
C ILE A 119 -9.41 2.32 19.04
N TYR A 120 -9.17 3.60 18.71
CA TYR A 120 -9.17 4.68 19.69
C TYR A 120 -10.53 4.79 20.38
N SER A 121 -11.62 4.81 19.60
CA SER A 121 -12.97 4.90 20.16
C SER A 121 -13.28 3.66 21.01
N GLY A 122 -12.99 2.46 20.53
CA GLY A 122 -13.25 1.22 21.27
C GLY A 122 -12.54 1.13 22.62
N LEU A 123 -11.31 1.67 22.73
CA LEU A 123 -10.51 1.59 23.95
C LEU A 123 -10.75 2.75 24.92
N TYR A 124 -10.95 3.97 24.41
CA TYR A 124 -10.98 5.18 25.25
C TYR A 124 -12.39 5.73 25.49
N TYR A 125 -13.43 5.23 24.83
CA TYR A 125 -14.80 5.73 24.98
C TYR A 125 -15.39 5.54 26.40
N GLU A 126 -14.97 4.53 27.14
CA GLU A 126 -15.42 4.34 28.53
C GLU A 126 -14.57 5.11 29.55
N VAL A 127 -13.30 5.38 29.25
CA VAL A 127 -12.38 6.08 30.17
C VAL A 127 -12.85 7.51 30.42
N ASP A 128 -13.38 8.20 29.41
CA ASP A 128 -13.89 9.57 29.52
C ASP A 128 -15.25 9.67 30.27
N LYS A 129 -15.94 8.56 30.54
CA LYS A 129 -17.23 8.58 31.28
C LYS A 129 -17.08 8.52 32.81
N PHE A 130 -15.89 8.22 33.33
CA PHE A 130 -15.65 8.01 34.76
C PHE A 130 -14.63 8.98 35.37
N SER A 131 -14.18 10.02 34.65
CA SER A 131 -13.40 11.15 35.20
C SER A 131 -14.26 12.40 35.33
#